data_AF-A0A328RAS8-F1
#
_entry.id   AF-A0A328RAS8-F1
#
_cell.length_a   1.000
_cell.length_b   1.000
_cell.length_c   1.000
_cell.angle_alpha   90.00
_cell.angle_beta   90.00
_cell.angle_gamma   90.00
#
_symmetry.space_group_name_H-M   'P 1'
#
loop_
_entity.id
_entity.type
_entity.pdbx_description
1 polymer ?
#
loop_
_entity_poly.entity_id
_entity_poly.type
_entity_poly.pdbx_seq_one_letter_code
_entity_poly.pdbx_strand_id
1 'polypeptide(L)'
;MNWKHCYLASLLYLLCVGTHVVYGLPFVLHHVPTTKNVVALTFDDGPNKYSTNKILDTLKKNQIHASFFLIAKQVEKYPQISQNILKANHTVGNHSFAHQRYDSTNKTILLKDIAKSQLIFHKHLKMLPDYFRPPYGQWNKKNNSLFKHHFTHILKWNIDPEDWKKSKSEKAIISDILKHLKPGGIIVLHDNKKTAQFLPKLIKKIRSKGYSCVSIDEMLRLNEN
;
A
#
# COMPACT_ATOMS: atom_id res chain seq x y z
N MET A 1 21.50 39.85 -42.63
CA MET A 1 21.29 39.56 -41.19
C MET A 1 19.79 39.52 -40.94
N ASN A 2 19.19 38.34 -40.77
CA ASN A 2 17.91 38.19 -40.07
C ASN A 2 17.61 36.71 -39.81
N TRP A 3 17.61 36.36 -38.53
CA TRP A 3 17.27 35.05 -38.01
C TRP A 3 15.74 34.92 -37.96
N LYS A 4 15.17 34.04 -38.78
CA LYS A 4 13.77 33.64 -38.68
C LYS A 4 13.63 32.14 -38.92
N HIS A 5 14.07 31.31 -37.99
CA HIS A 5 13.63 29.93 -37.88
C HIS A 5 13.64 29.49 -36.41
N CYS A 6 12.71 28.59 -36.08
CA CYS A 6 12.52 27.92 -34.79
C CYS A 6 11.68 28.66 -33.77
N TYR A 7 10.35 28.58 -33.87
CA TYR A 7 9.47 28.26 -32.74
C TYR A 7 8.10 27.88 -33.31
N LEU A 8 7.82 26.58 -33.48
CA LEU A 8 6.46 26.01 -33.56
C LEU A 8 6.57 24.47 -33.63
N ALA A 9 7.02 23.86 -32.53
CA ALA A 9 6.90 22.42 -32.33
C ALA A 9 6.98 22.09 -30.84
N SER A 10 5.99 22.51 -30.05
CA SER A 10 5.77 21.97 -28.69
C SER A 10 4.45 22.47 -28.12
N LEU A 11 3.33 21.95 -28.60
CA LEU A 11 2.04 22.14 -27.94
C LEU A 11 1.14 20.93 -28.18
N LEU A 12 1.60 19.76 -27.74
CA LEU A 12 0.78 18.56 -27.60
C LEU A 12 1.53 17.51 -26.77
N TYR A 13 1.77 17.82 -25.50
CA TYR A 13 2.01 16.80 -24.47
C TYR A 13 1.57 17.36 -23.11
N LEU A 14 0.31 17.79 -23.03
CA LEU A 14 -0.34 17.92 -21.72
C LEU A 14 -0.80 16.52 -21.31
N LEU A 15 0.10 15.88 -20.56
CA LEU A 15 -0.16 14.91 -19.50
C LEU A 15 -1.61 14.43 -19.36
N CYS A 16 -1.87 13.22 -19.84
CA CYS A 16 -2.86 12.34 -19.22
C CYS A 16 -2.38 12.01 -17.78
N VAL A 17 -2.53 12.95 -16.84
CA VAL A 17 -2.68 12.55 -15.44
C VAL A 17 -4.14 12.15 -15.32
N GLY A 18 -4.43 10.90 -15.65
CA GLY A 18 -5.72 10.32 -15.35
C GLY A 18 -5.85 10.18 -13.84
N THR A 19 -6.19 11.27 -13.15
CA THR A 19 -6.76 11.18 -11.80
C THR A 19 -8.10 10.48 -11.97
N HIS A 20 -8.07 9.15 -11.91
CA HIS A 20 -9.27 8.35 -11.76
C HIS A 20 -9.76 8.65 -10.35
N VAL A 21 -10.54 9.72 -10.22
CA VAL A 21 -11.35 9.94 -9.04
C VAL A 21 -12.32 8.77 -9.02
N VAL A 22 -12.06 7.80 -8.13
CA VAL A 22 -12.95 6.66 -7.95
C VAL A 22 -14.25 7.20 -7.34
N TYR A 23 -15.21 7.54 -8.19
CA TYR A 23 -16.49 8.09 -7.77
C TYR A 23 -17.20 7.07 -6.85
N GLY A 24 -17.58 7.52 -5.65
CA GLY A 24 -18.48 6.79 -4.74
C GLY A 24 -17.83 6.00 -3.59
N LEU A 25 -16.51 5.83 -3.55
CA LEU A 25 -15.85 5.16 -2.43
C LEU A 25 -15.61 6.11 -1.24
N PRO A 26 -15.77 5.64 0.01
CA PRO A 26 -15.46 6.46 1.18
C PRO A 26 -13.95 6.74 1.25
N PHE A 27 -13.60 7.89 1.84
CA PHE A 27 -12.19 8.26 2.04
C PHE A 27 -11.41 7.23 2.87
N VAL A 28 -12.09 6.56 3.82
CA VAL A 28 -11.51 5.47 4.62
C VAL A 28 -12.04 4.15 4.10
N LEU A 29 -11.16 3.29 3.58
CA LEU A 29 -11.53 1.98 3.06
C LEU A 29 -11.06 0.87 3.99
N HIS A 30 -12.00 0.05 4.45
CA HIS A 30 -11.71 -1.20 5.16
C HIS A 30 -11.76 -2.42 4.23
N HIS A 31 -12.43 -2.25 3.09
CA HIS A 31 -12.62 -3.22 2.02
C HIS A 31 -13.03 -2.45 0.76
N VAL A 32 -12.94 -3.09 -0.40
CA VAL A 32 -13.45 -2.54 -1.65
C VAL A 32 -14.71 -3.33 -2.02
N PRO A 33 -15.88 -2.68 -2.21
CA PRO A 33 -17.07 -3.38 -2.69
C PRO A 33 -16.78 -4.10 -4.01
N THR A 34 -17.08 -5.39 -4.10
CA THR A 34 -17.00 -6.16 -5.36
C THR A 34 -17.69 -7.50 -5.16
N THR A 35 -18.18 -8.10 -6.25
CA THR A 35 -18.69 -9.48 -6.28
C THR A 35 -17.61 -10.48 -6.69
N LYS A 36 -16.46 -10.01 -7.19
CA LYS A 36 -15.35 -10.86 -7.64
C LYS A 36 -14.64 -11.46 -6.42
N ASN A 37 -14.33 -12.75 -6.47
CA ASN A 37 -13.58 -13.45 -5.41
C ASN A 37 -12.10 -13.03 -5.41
N VAL A 38 -11.83 -11.79 -5.02
CA VAL A 38 -10.49 -11.20 -4.92
C VAL A 38 -10.26 -10.65 -3.52
N VAL A 39 -9.02 -10.76 -3.04
CA VAL A 39 -8.57 -10.14 -1.77
C VAL A 39 -7.25 -9.41 -1.98
N ALA A 40 -7.08 -8.28 -1.29
CA ALA A 40 -5.87 -7.50 -1.35
C ALA A 40 -4.87 -8.03 -0.30
N LEU A 41 -3.68 -8.41 -0.74
CA LEU A 41 -2.57 -8.69 0.18
C LEU A 41 -1.85 -7.38 0.46
N THR A 42 -1.82 -6.98 1.73
CA THR A 42 -1.14 -5.75 2.15
C THR A 42 -0.09 -6.03 3.22
N PHE A 43 1.04 -5.33 3.13
CA PHE A 43 2.20 -5.52 4.02
C PHE A 43 2.60 -4.18 4.65
N ASP A 44 2.52 -4.09 5.97
CA ASP A 44 2.93 -2.92 6.76
C ASP A 44 4.39 -3.07 7.26
N ASP A 45 4.95 -1.99 7.80
CA ASP A 45 6.25 -1.93 8.48
C ASP A 45 7.52 -2.12 7.62
N GLY A 46 7.37 -2.24 6.31
CA GLY A 46 8.49 -2.34 5.38
C GLY A 46 9.16 -1.01 5.01
N PRO A 47 10.25 -1.03 4.22
CA PRO A 47 11.01 -2.21 3.84
C PRO A 47 11.86 -2.77 5.00
N ASN A 48 12.03 -4.08 5.01
CA ASN A 48 12.84 -4.84 5.95
C ASN A 48 13.89 -5.68 5.20
N LYS A 49 15.17 -5.48 5.54
CA LYS A 49 16.30 -6.18 4.90
C LYS A 49 16.25 -7.71 4.96
N TYR A 50 15.46 -8.31 5.84
CA TYR A 50 15.39 -9.76 6.02
C TYR A 50 14.16 -10.42 5.39
N SER A 51 13.09 -9.67 5.12
CA SER A 51 11.80 -10.23 4.72
C SER A 51 11.26 -9.68 3.41
N THR A 52 11.46 -8.39 3.08
CA THR A 52 10.83 -7.79 1.90
C THR A 52 11.18 -8.55 0.62
N ASN A 53 12.46 -8.78 0.35
CA ASN A 53 12.87 -9.50 -0.87
C ASN A 53 12.32 -10.94 -0.92
N LYS A 54 12.19 -11.62 0.22
CA LYS A 54 11.59 -12.98 0.28
C LYS A 54 10.09 -12.95 -0.02
N ILE A 55 9.40 -11.91 0.45
CA ILE A 55 8.00 -11.65 0.12
C ILE A 55 7.88 -11.37 -1.38
N LEU A 56 8.70 -10.47 -1.93
CA LEU A 56 8.73 -10.15 -3.37
C LEU A 56 8.99 -11.39 -4.23
N ASP A 57 9.95 -12.24 -3.87
CA ASP A 57 10.22 -13.49 -4.58
C ASP A 57 9.01 -14.42 -4.59
N THR A 58 8.30 -14.51 -3.46
CA THR A 58 7.09 -15.33 -3.34
C THR A 58 5.96 -14.77 -4.19
N LEU A 59 5.75 -13.46 -4.17
CA LEU A 59 4.73 -12.78 -4.97
C LEU A 59 5.02 -12.93 -6.47
N LYS A 60 6.28 -12.73 -6.90
CA LYS A 60 6.72 -12.91 -8.29
C LYS A 60 6.50 -14.33 -8.78
N LYS A 61 6.91 -15.35 -8.00
CA LYS A 61 6.70 -16.78 -8.34
C LYS A 61 5.22 -17.12 -8.53
N ASN A 62 4.33 -16.37 -7.86
CA ASN A 62 2.90 -16.58 -7.94
C ASN A 62 2.20 -15.58 -8.88
N GLN A 63 2.92 -14.68 -9.56
CA GLN A 63 2.36 -13.64 -10.42
C GLN A 63 1.30 -12.78 -9.70
N ILE A 64 1.61 -12.37 -8.47
CA ILE A 64 0.73 -11.54 -7.64
C ILE A 64 1.36 -10.17 -7.48
N HIS A 65 0.61 -9.11 -7.74
CA HIS A 65 0.93 -7.79 -7.19
C HIS A 65 0.28 -7.62 -5.82
N ALA A 66 0.97 -6.96 -4.90
CA ALA A 66 0.49 -6.68 -3.55
C ALA A 66 0.65 -5.19 -3.24
N SER A 67 0.21 -4.76 -2.05
CA SER A 67 0.39 -3.39 -1.60
C SER A 67 1.29 -3.32 -0.37
N PHE A 68 2.27 -2.42 -0.38
CA PHE A 68 3.22 -2.25 0.72
C PHE A 68 3.06 -0.86 1.32
N PHE A 69 2.73 -0.77 2.60
CA PHE A 69 2.69 0.49 3.34
C PHE A 69 4.04 0.66 4.04
N LEU A 70 4.86 1.53 3.46
CA LEU A 70 6.26 1.67 3.86
C LEU A 70 6.42 2.79 4.89
N ILE A 71 7.26 2.53 5.89
CA ILE A 71 7.72 3.55 6.83
C ILE A 71 8.81 4.35 6.12
N ALA A 72 8.65 5.68 6.01
CA ALA A 72 9.56 6.49 5.21
C ALA A 72 11.01 6.43 5.73
N LYS A 73 11.23 6.40 7.04
CA LYS A 73 12.57 6.19 7.63
C LYS A 73 13.22 4.87 7.19
N GLN A 74 12.44 3.82 6.93
CA GLN A 74 12.96 2.56 6.39
C GLN A 74 13.24 2.65 4.89
N VAL A 75 12.44 3.42 4.13
CA VAL A 75 12.73 3.73 2.71
C VAL A 75 14.07 4.46 2.58
N GLU A 76 14.32 5.46 3.42
CA GLU A 76 15.61 6.17 3.47
C GLU A 76 16.77 5.23 3.80
N LYS A 77 16.55 4.28 4.71
CA LYS A 77 17.57 3.32 5.14
C LYS A 77 17.84 2.21 4.11
N TYR A 78 16.82 1.77 3.38
CA TYR A 78 16.89 0.64 2.45
C TYR A 78 16.31 0.99 1.06
N PRO A 79 16.82 2.03 0.38
CA PRO A 79 16.20 2.56 -0.83
C PRO A 79 16.17 1.53 -1.96
N GLN A 80 17.20 0.69 -2.08
CA GLN A 80 17.24 -0.35 -3.11
C GLN A 80 16.11 -1.39 -2.96
N ILE A 81 15.76 -1.74 -1.73
CA ILE A 81 14.67 -2.69 -1.46
C ILE A 81 13.34 -2.05 -1.86
N SER A 82 13.11 -0.80 -1.46
CA SER A 82 11.90 -0.07 -1.86
C SER A 82 11.78 0.12 -3.38
N GLN A 83 12.89 0.35 -4.08
CA GLN A 83 12.89 0.39 -5.55
C GLN A 83 12.53 -0.94 -6.18
N ASN A 84 12.91 -2.07 -5.56
CA ASN A 84 12.52 -3.39 -6.05
C ASN A 84 11.01 -3.63 -5.92
N ILE A 85 10.38 -3.10 -4.87
CA ILE A 85 8.91 -3.14 -4.71
C ILE A 85 8.24 -2.44 -5.90
N LEU A 86 8.71 -1.23 -6.26
CA LEU A 86 8.15 -0.46 -7.38
C LEU A 86 8.44 -1.09 -8.74
N LYS A 87 9.68 -1.54 -8.98
CA LYS A 87 10.04 -2.23 -10.23
C LYS A 87 9.24 -3.51 -10.46
N ALA A 88 8.71 -4.12 -9.39
CA ALA A 88 7.83 -5.28 -9.44
C ALA A 88 6.34 -4.92 -9.56
N ASN A 89 6.01 -3.65 -9.86
CA ASN A 89 4.64 -3.14 -10.05
C ASN A 89 3.71 -3.37 -8.85
N HIS A 90 4.25 -3.38 -7.64
CA HIS A 90 3.44 -3.38 -6.42
C HIS A 90 2.98 -1.96 -6.06
N THR A 91 1.78 -1.84 -5.49
CA THR A 91 1.30 -0.58 -4.93
C THR A 91 2.17 -0.20 -3.73
N VAL A 92 2.56 1.08 -3.64
CA VAL A 92 3.26 1.63 -2.47
C VAL A 92 2.39 2.67 -1.79
N GLY A 93 2.13 2.45 -0.49
CA GLY A 93 1.46 3.37 0.40
C GLY A 93 2.41 3.96 1.44
N ASN A 94 2.01 5.08 2.04
CA ASN A 94 2.72 5.74 3.13
C ASN A 94 2.25 5.18 4.49
N HIS A 95 3.20 4.76 5.34
CA HIS A 95 2.97 4.28 6.70
C HIS A 95 3.65 5.16 7.77
N SER A 96 3.62 6.48 7.56
CA SER A 96 4.28 7.53 8.34
C SER A 96 5.80 7.58 8.23
N PHE A 97 6.40 8.62 8.80
CA PHE A 97 7.84 8.77 8.79
C PHE A 97 8.52 7.73 9.69
N ALA A 98 8.05 7.56 10.93
CA ALA A 98 8.74 6.77 11.95
C ALA A 98 7.80 5.85 12.76
N HIS A 99 6.64 5.49 12.22
CA HIS A 99 5.64 4.63 12.85
C HIS A 99 5.12 5.18 14.20
N GLN A 100 4.92 6.50 14.26
CA GLN A 100 4.32 7.16 15.43
C GLN A 100 2.81 7.11 15.36
N ARG A 101 2.13 7.20 16.52
CA ARG A 101 0.68 7.31 16.56
C ARG A 101 0.22 8.65 15.98
N TYR A 102 -0.89 8.64 15.25
CA TYR A 102 -1.51 9.83 14.66
C TYR A 102 -2.69 10.34 15.49
N ASP A 103 -2.60 10.23 16.82
CA ASP A 103 -3.62 10.68 17.77
C ASP A 103 -3.62 12.22 17.98
N SER A 104 -2.53 12.89 17.62
CA SER A 104 -2.36 14.32 17.79
C SER A 104 -3.46 15.16 17.15
N THR A 105 -3.95 16.15 17.90
CA THR A 105 -4.79 17.25 17.39
C THR A 105 -3.95 18.35 16.72
N ASN A 106 -2.63 18.33 16.89
CA ASN A 106 -1.74 19.36 16.35
C ASN A 106 -1.43 19.10 14.87
N LYS A 107 -2.12 19.83 13.99
CA LYS A 107 -1.95 19.74 12.53
C LYS A 107 -0.52 19.97 12.07
N THR A 108 0.24 20.83 12.74
CA THR A 108 1.64 21.12 12.37
C THR A 108 2.54 19.90 12.55
N ILE A 109 2.32 19.11 13.61
CA ILE A 109 3.07 17.86 13.82
C ILE A 109 2.75 16.86 12.70
N LEU A 110 1.47 16.72 12.35
CA LEU A 110 1.02 15.81 11.29
C LEU A 110 1.57 16.22 9.92
N LEU A 111 1.49 17.51 9.57
CA LEU A 111 2.02 18.04 8.31
C LEU A 111 3.54 17.86 8.21
N LYS A 112 4.28 18.07 9.31
CA LYS A 112 5.73 17.82 9.33
C LYS A 112 6.04 16.36 9.04
N ASP A 113 5.31 15.41 9.62
CA ASP A 113 5.50 13.99 9.33
C ASP A 113 5.16 13.65 7.86
N ILE A 114 3.99 14.09 7.38
CA ILE A 114 3.55 13.86 5.99
C ILE A 114 4.57 14.44 5.01
N ALA A 115 4.97 15.69 5.17
CA ALA A 115 5.93 16.37 4.30
C ALA A 115 7.30 15.67 4.32
N LYS A 116 7.78 15.28 5.51
CA LYS A 116 9.05 14.55 5.64
C LYS A 116 8.99 13.20 4.95
N SER A 117 7.89 12.47 5.13
CA SER A 117 7.65 11.21 4.45
C SER A 117 7.65 11.38 2.94
N GLN A 118 6.85 12.31 2.43
CA GLN A 118 6.73 12.62 1.00
C GLN A 118 8.08 13.01 0.37
N LEU A 119 8.90 13.80 1.06
CA LEU A 119 10.25 14.13 0.61
C LEU A 119 11.12 12.89 0.42
N ILE A 120 11.06 11.93 1.35
CA ILE A 120 11.82 10.68 1.27
C ILE A 120 11.31 9.80 0.13
N PHE A 121 9.99 9.62 0.01
CA PHE A 121 9.40 8.88 -1.10
C PHE A 121 9.81 9.50 -2.44
N HIS A 122 9.70 10.82 -2.58
CA HIS A 122 10.11 11.51 -3.81
C HIS A 122 11.61 11.34 -4.08
N LYS A 123 12.47 11.57 -3.08
CA LYS A 123 13.93 11.48 -3.23
C LYS A 123 14.38 10.11 -3.72
N HIS A 124 13.91 9.04 -3.07
CA HIS A 124 14.41 7.68 -3.27
C HIS A 124 13.63 6.85 -4.28
N LEU A 125 12.35 7.18 -4.50
CA LEU A 125 11.42 6.39 -5.31
C LEU A 125 10.79 7.17 -6.47
N LYS A 126 11.03 8.49 -6.55
CA LYS A 126 10.51 9.35 -7.63
C LYS A 126 8.99 9.33 -7.76
N MET A 127 8.29 9.12 -6.65
CA MET A 127 6.83 9.13 -6.58
C MET A 127 6.34 9.68 -5.24
N LEU A 128 5.05 9.99 -5.16
CA LEU A 128 4.33 10.28 -3.92
C LEU A 128 3.24 9.22 -3.73
N PRO A 129 3.17 8.52 -2.59
CA PRO A 129 2.12 7.53 -2.36
C PRO A 129 0.73 8.16 -2.31
N ASP A 130 -0.21 7.62 -3.08
CA ASP A 130 -1.62 8.06 -3.07
C ASP A 130 -2.38 7.59 -1.83
N TYR A 131 -1.88 6.55 -1.18
CA TYR A 131 -2.54 5.94 -0.02
C TYR A 131 -1.76 6.15 1.26
N PHE A 132 -2.51 6.36 2.34
CA PHE A 132 -1.98 6.38 3.69
C PHE A 132 -2.60 5.27 4.53
N ARG A 133 -1.79 4.58 5.33
CA ARG A 133 -2.27 3.72 6.40
C ARG A 133 -1.72 4.25 7.72
N PRO A 134 -2.56 4.66 8.67
CA PRO A 134 -2.07 5.13 9.96
C PRO A 134 -1.46 3.95 10.75
N PRO A 135 -0.28 4.13 11.37
CA PRO A 135 0.27 3.18 12.33
C PRO A 135 -0.77 2.74 13.36
N TYR A 136 -0.78 1.45 13.70
CA TYR A 136 -1.76 0.82 14.60
C TYR A 136 -3.22 0.93 14.11
N GLY A 137 -3.45 1.40 12.88
CA GLY A 137 -4.77 1.71 12.35
C GLY A 137 -5.46 2.87 13.08
N GLN A 138 -4.73 3.70 13.81
CA GLN A 138 -5.29 4.72 14.68
C GLN A 138 -4.85 6.12 14.25
N TRP A 139 -5.83 7.01 14.13
CA TRP A 139 -5.58 8.43 13.91
C TRP A 139 -6.74 9.28 14.43
N ASN A 140 -6.49 10.57 14.60
CA ASN A 140 -7.51 11.53 14.93
C ASN A 140 -8.34 11.88 13.68
N LYS A 141 -9.57 11.36 13.61
CA LYS A 141 -10.50 11.56 12.48
C LYS A 141 -10.86 13.03 12.22
N LYS A 142 -10.70 13.93 13.20
CA LYS A 142 -10.88 15.38 12.99
C LYS A 142 -9.92 15.95 11.93
N ASN A 143 -8.82 15.24 11.65
CA ASN A 143 -7.83 15.62 10.64
C ASN A 143 -8.11 15.00 9.27
N ASN A 144 -9.24 14.34 9.02
CA ASN A 144 -9.54 13.74 7.71
C ASN A 144 -9.47 14.74 6.55
N SER A 145 -9.86 15.99 6.74
CA SER A 145 -9.71 17.03 5.71
C SER A 145 -8.24 17.27 5.34
N LEU A 146 -7.35 17.29 6.34
CA LEU A 146 -5.91 17.40 6.12
C LEU A 146 -5.39 16.21 5.30
N PHE A 147 -5.75 14.98 5.65
CA PHE A 147 -5.30 13.81 4.89
C PHE A 147 -5.83 13.79 3.45
N LYS A 148 -7.06 14.27 3.20
CA LYS A 148 -7.63 14.37 1.84
C LYS A 148 -6.84 15.29 0.91
N HIS A 149 -6.06 16.24 1.44
CA HIS A 149 -5.19 17.08 0.62
C HIS A 149 -3.91 16.36 0.15
N HIS A 150 -3.57 15.22 0.74
CA HIS A 150 -2.31 14.52 0.49
C HIS A 150 -2.48 13.08 0.00
N PHE A 151 -3.65 12.49 0.19
CA PHE A 151 -3.92 11.09 -0.10
C PHE A 151 -5.33 10.93 -0.67
N THR A 152 -5.49 9.99 -1.58
CA THR A 152 -6.78 9.60 -2.16
C THR A 152 -7.60 8.80 -1.17
N HIS A 153 -6.96 7.86 -0.44
CA HIS A 153 -7.62 7.05 0.59
C HIS A 153 -6.74 6.84 1.82
N ILE A 154 -7.41 6.78 2.98
CA ILE A 154 -6.89 6.06 4.15
C ILE A 154 -7.27 4.59 3.99
N LEU A 155 -6.28 3.72 3.86
CA LEU A 155 -6.48 2.28 3.69
C LEU A 155 -6.32 1.56 5.03
N LYS A 156 -7.44 1.04 5.54
CA LYS A 156 -7.52 0.15 6.69
C LYS A 156 -7.56 -1.30 6.18
N TRP A 157 -8.16 -2.17 6.97
CA TRP A 157 -8.32 -3.59 6.68
C TRP A 157 -9.60 -4.08 7.35
N ASN A 158 -10.02 -5.27 6.94
CA ASN A 158 -11.12 -6.03 7.53
C ASN A 158 -10.75 -7.48 7.84
N ILE A 159 -9.53 -7.91 7.49
CA ILE A 159 -8.96 -9.21 7.83
C ILE A 159 -7.62 -8.96 8.52
N ASP A 160 -7.61 -9.07 9.85
CA ASP A 160 -6.42 -8.95 10.70
C ASP A 160 -6.12 -10.29 11.36
N PRO A 161 -5.09 -11.02 10.90
CA PRO A 161 -4.73 -12.27 11.52
C PRO A 161 -3.70 -12.08 12.64
N GLU A 162 -3.32 -10.86 13.00
CA GLU A 162 -2.35 -10.55 14.05
C GLU A 162 -1.02 -11.31 13.89
N ASP A 163 -0.50 -11.37 12.67
CA ASP A 163 0.71 -12.12 12.31
C ASP A 163 1.95 -11.64 13.07
N TRP A 164 1.96 -10.36 13.48
CA TRP A 164 2.95 -9.72 14.34
C TRP A 164 3.04 -10.30 15.76
N LYS A 165 1.99 -10.96 16.27
CA LYS A 165 2.04 -11.60 17.60
C LYS A 165 2.95 -12.82 17.58
N LYS A 166 4.02 -12.80 18.38
CA LYS A 166 4.96 -13.93 18.50
C LYS A 166 4.27 -15.23 18.92
N SER A 167 3.26 -15.16 19.79
CA SER A 167 2.52 -16.32 20.31
C SER A 167 1.61 -16.99 19.29
N LYS A 168 1.23 -16.29 18.21
CA LYS A 168 0.25 -16.81 17.24
C LYS A 168 0.92 -17.72 16.23
N SER A 169 0.51 -18.99 16.15
CA SER A 169 1.11 -19.95 15.22
C SER A 169 0.77 -19.65 13.76
N GLU A 170 1.60 -20.10 12.82
CA GLU A 170 1.31 -20.04 11.39
C GLU A 170 -0.08 -20.64 11.07
N LYS A 171 -0.39 -21.81 11.65
CA LYS A 171 -1.67 -22.49 11.42
C LYS A 171 -2.85 -21.62 11.85
N ALA A 172 -2.75 -20.98 13.01
CA ALA A 172 -3.79 -20.07 13.51
C ALA A 172 -3.95 -18.85 12.60
N ILE A 173 -2.84 -18.22 12.19
CA ILE A 173 -2.84 -17.06 11.27
C ILE A 173 -3.55 -17.41 9.96
N ILE A 174 -3.13 -18.49 9.30
CA ILE A 174 -3.73 -18.91 8.02
C ILE A 174 -5.21 -19.25 8.22
N SER A 175 -5.56 -19.97 9.29
CA SER A 175 -6.95 -20.33 9.59
C SER A 175 -7.83 -19.08 9.77
N ASP A 176 -7.34 -18.08 10.49
CA ASP A 176 -8.07 -16.82 10.71
C ASP A 176 -8.28 -16.06 9.40
N ILE A 177 -7.27 -15.98 8.53
CA ILE A 177 -7.42 -15.34 7.22
C ILE A 177 -8.51 -16.06 6.41
N LEU A 178 -8.41 -17.39 6.32
CA LEU A 178 -9.35 -18.21 5.54
C LEU A 178 -10.79 -18.10 6.04
N LYS A 179 -10.98 -17.99 7.36
CA LYS A 179 -12.30 -17.82 7.98
C LYS A 179 -12.97 -16.51 7.60
N HIS A 180 -12.19 -15.45 7.37
CA HIS A 180 -12.70 -14.11 7.09
C HIS A 180 -12.57 -13.69 5.63
N LEU A 181 -12.19 -14.60 4.72
CA LEU A 181 -12.17 -14.34 3.29
C LEU A 181 -13.56 -13.92 2.82
N LYS A 182 -13.61 -12.80 2.10
CA LYS A 182 -14.80 -12.29 1.42
C LYS A 182 -14.38 -11.45 0.22
N PRO A 183 -15.23 -11.33 -0.82
CA PRO A 183 -14.96 -10.46 -1.97
C PRO A 183 -14.52 -9.06 -1.52
N GLY A 184 -13.42 -8.57 -2.09
CA GLY A 184 -12.88 -7.24 -1.80
C GLY A 184 -12.24 -7.09 -0.42
N GLY A 185 -11.97 -8.19 0.28
CA GLY A 185 -11.30 -8.19 1.57
C GLY A 185 -9.89 -7.61 1.49
N ILE A 186 -9.49 -6.82 2.48
CA ILE A 186 -8.14 -6.30 2.63
C ILE A 186 -7.50 -7.01 3.81
N ILE A 187 -6.47 -7.81 3.51
CA ILE A 187 -5.69 -8.57 4.50
C ILE A 187 -4.50 -7.71 4.91
N VAL A 188 -4.41 -7.38 6.20
CA VAL A 188 -3.21 -6.77 6.77
C VAL A 188 -2.24 -7.86 7.22
N LEU A 189 -1.01 -7.76 6.74
CA LEU A 189 0.14 -8.55 7.17
C LEU A 189 1.30 -7.57 7.44
N HIS A 190 2.35 -8.05 8.09
CA HIS A 190 3.53 -7.23 8.40
C HIS A 190 4.76 -7.77 7.66
N ASP A 191 5.62 -6.88 7.19
CA ASP A 191 6.88 -7.20 6.51
C ASP A 191 7.92 -7.71 7.52
N ASN A 192 7.74 -8.96 7.94
CA ASN A 192 8.59 -9.64 8.90
C ASN A 192 8.94 -11.08 8.45
N LYS A 193 9.92 -11.68 9.12
CA LYS A 193 10.44 -13.02 8.78
C LYS A 193 9.38 -14.11 8.83
N LYS A 194 8.46 -14.05 9.81
CA LYS A 194 7.41 -15.06 10.02
C LYS A 194 6.41 -15.02 8.87
N THR A 195 6.00 -13.83 8.45
CA THR A 195 5.11 -13.63 7.29
C THR A 195 5.75 -14.11 6.00
N ALA A 196 7.02 -13.77 5.78
CA ALA A 196 7.77 -14.28 4.62
C ALA A 196 7.83 -15.82 4.57
N GLN A 197 7.86 -16.51 5.72
CA GLN A 197 7.91 -17.98 5.78
C GLN A 197 6.58 -18.62 5.38
N PHE A 198 5.44 -18.12 5.88
CA PHE A 198 4.16 -18.77 5.62
C PHE A 198 3.44 -18.29 4.35
N LEU A 199 3.87 -17.16 3.77
CA LEU A 199 3.21 -16.55 2.61
C LEU A 199 2.97 -17.51 1.44
N PRO A 200 3.91 -18.38 1.02
CA PRO A 200 3.65 -19.33 -0.07
C PRO A 200 2.47 -20.26 0.21
N LYS A 201 2.37 -20.75 1.45
CA LYS A 201 1.29 -21.64 1.89
C LYS A 201 -0.03 -20.89 2.02
N LEU A 202 0.00 -19.65 2.52
CA LEU A 202 -1.17 -18.79 2.57
C LEU A 202 -1.76 -18.58 1.18
N ILE A 203 -0.95 -18.19 0.19
CA ILE A 203 -1.40 -17.96 -1.20
C ILE A 203 -2.05 -19.23 -1.76
N LYS A 204 -1.41 -20.40 -1.59
CA LYS A 204 -1.98 -21.69 -2.03
C LYS A 204 -3.35 -21.94 -1.39
N LYS A 205 -3.50 -21.64 -0.10
CA LYS A 205 -4.76 -21.85 0.63
C LYS A 205 -5.85 -20.87 0.21
N ILE A 206 -5.53 -19.59 -0.02
CA ILE A 206 -6.48 -18.59 -0.54
C ILE A 206 -6.99 -19.03 -1.92
N ARG A 207 -6.08 -19.44 -2.82
CA ARG A 207 -6.44 -19.97 -4.15
C ARG A 207 -7.32 -21.23 -4.08
N SER A 208 -7.03 -22.14 -3.16
CA SER A 208 -7.88 -23.33 -2.96
C SER A 208 -9.31 -23.03 -2.48
N LYS A 209 -9.56 -21.80 -2.01
CA LYS A 209 -10.90 -21.29 -1.67
C LYS A 209 -11.57 -20.52 -2.82
N GLY A 210 -10.97 -20.50 -4.01
CA GLY A 210 -11.50 -19.80 -5.18
C GLY A 210 -11.19 -18.30 -5.21
N TYR A 211 -10.25 -17.83 -4.39
CA TYR A 211 -9.87 -16.41 -4.34
C TYR A 211 -8.56 -16.13 -5.06
N SER A 212 -8.51 -14.99 -5.75
CA SER A 212 -7.26 -14.42 -6.27
C SER A 212 -6.72 -13.33 -5.33
N CYS A 213 -5.39 -13.22 -5.26
CA CYS A 213 -4.72 -12.18 -4.49
C CYS A 213 -4.30 -11.06 -5.44
N VAL A 214 -4.59 -9.82 -5.07
CA VAL A 214 -4.30 -8.62 -5.87
C VAL A 214 -3.72 -7.51 -5.00
N SER A 215 -3.24 -6.46 -5.65
CA SER A 215 -2.92 -5.18 -5.03
C SER A 215 -4.18 -4.32 -4.86
N ILE A 216 -4.10 -3.24 -4.08
CA ILE A 216 -5.18 -2.27 -3.93
C ILE A 216 -5.50 -1.58 -5.26
N ASP A 217 -4.48 -1.20 -6.05
CA ASP A 217 -4.73 -0.54 -7.35
C ASP A 217 -5.53 -1.45 -8.28
N GLU A 218 -5.19 -2.74 -8.34
CA GLU A 218 -5.92 -3.73 -9.13
C GLU A 218 -7.33 -3.94 -8.57
N MET A 219 -7.48 -4.02 -7.25
CA MET A 219 -8.78 -4.19 -6.60
C MET A 219 -9.73 -3.02 -6.90
N LEU A 220 -9.23 -1.78 -6.88
CA LEU A 220 -10.02 -0.59 -7.20
C LEU A 220 -10.45 -0.56 -8.67
N ARG A 221 -9.55 -0.89 -9.61
CA ARG A 221 -9.89 -1.03 -11.04
C ARG A 221 -10.96 -2.09 -11.30
N LEU A 222 -10.99 -3.16 -10.50
CA LEU A 222 -12.00 -4.22 -10.62
C LEU A 222 -13.39 -3.80 -10.11
N ASN A 223 -13.50 -2.73 -9.31
CA ASN A 223 -14.76 -2.17 -8.85
C ASN A 223 -15.34 -1.13 -9.82
N GLU A 224 -14.51 -0.55 -10.68
CA GLU A 224 -14.96 0.39 -11.72
C GLU A 224 -15.62 -0.30 -12.93
N ASN A 225 -15.56 -1.64 -12.98
CA ASN A 225 -16.12 -2.49 -14.05
C ASN A 225 -17.04 -3.58 -13.50
#